data_AF-A0A8J7CDU5-F1
#
_entry.id   AF-A0A8J7CDU5-F1
#
_cell.length_a   1.000
_cell.length_b   1.000
_cell.length_c   1.000
_cell.angle_alpha   90.00
_cell.angle_beta   90.00
_cell.angle_gamma   90.00
#
_symmetry.space_group_name_H-M   'P 1'
#
loop_
_entity.id
_entity.type
_entity.pdbx_description
1 polymer ?
#
loop_
_entity_poly.entity_id
_entity_poly.type
_entity_poly.pdbx_seq_one_letter_code
_entity_poly.pdbx_strand_id
1 'polypeptide(L)' 'MTKAPFTVVRREDLDPICPHCTQPLTEVYYKAKGAGWFVLPPRNVVYFCPHCRKVLGMGQSKMA' A
#
# COMPACT_ATOMS: atom_id res chain seq x y z
N MET A 1 -34.65 -0.70 8.89
CA MET A 1 -33.23 -0.31 9.06
C MET A 1 -32.95 0.87 8.15
N THR A 2 -32.96 2.08 8.68
CA THR A 2 -32.73 3.32 7.93
C THR A 2 -31.25 3.37 7.57
N LYS A 3 -30.92 3.14 6.29
CA LYS A 3 -29.53 3.17 5.81
C LYS A 3 -29.10 4.64 5.78
N ALA A 4 -28.28 5.05 6.73
CA ALA A 4 -27.63 6.36 6.65
C ALA A 4 -26.83 6.45 5.34
N PRO A 5 -26.78 7.62 4.68
CA PRO A 5 -26.02 7.76 3.44
C PRO A 5 -24.53 7.56 3.73
N PHE A 6 -23.90 6.60 3.05
CA PHE A 6 -22.46 6.40 3.07
C PHE A 6 -21.82 7.43 2.14
N THR A 7 -21.08 8.38 2.70
CA THR A 7 -20.38 9.42 1.94
C THR A 7 -18.89 9.13 1.91
N VAL A 8 -18.33 9.01 0.70
CA VAL A 8 -16.89 8.87 0.50
C VAL A 8 -16.30 10.26 0.28
N VAL A 9 -15.36 10.65 1.14
CA VAL A 9 -14.69 11.96 1.08
C VAL A 9 -13.19 11.73 0.88
N ARG A 10 -12.58 12.48 -0.03
CA ARG A 10 -11.13 12.47 -0.25
C ARG A 10 -10.47 13.38 0.79
N ARG A 11 -9.42 12.89 1.46
CA ARG A 11 -8.66 13.60 2.50
C ARG A 11 -7.18 13.37 2.25
N GLU A 12 -6.47 14.39 1.78
CA GLU A 12 -5.01 14.34 1.62
C GLU A 12 -4.24 14.84 2.86
N ASP A 13 -4.94 15.38 3.85
CA ASP A 13 -4.39 15.93 5.10
C ASP A 13 -4.14 14.89 6.20
N LEU A 14 -4.54 13.64 5.97
CA LEU A 14 -4.46 12.57 6.96
C LEU A 14 -3.42 11.54 6.56
N ASP A 15 -2.46 11.29 7.44
CA ASP A 15 -1.55 10.16 7.31
C ASP A 15 -2.26 8.85 7.72
N PRO A 16 -2.12 7.78 6.92
CA PRO A 16 -2.72 6.50 7.26
C PRO A 16 -2.06 5.90 8.50
N ILE A 17 -2.85 5.18 9.31
CA ILE A 17 -2.36 4.45 10.47
C ILE A 17 -2.15 2.98 10.12
N CYS A 18 -1.10 2.36 10.66
CA CYS A 18 -0.82 0.95 10.41
C CYS A 18 -1.90 0.09 11.07
N PRO A 19 -2.59 -0.79 10.32
CA PRO A 19 -3.60 -1.66 10.90
C PRO A 19 -3.01 -2.70 11.86
N HIS A 20 -1.67 -2.85 11.87
CA HIS A 20 -0.99 -3.91 12.62
C HIS A 20 -0.19 -3.45 13.83
N CYS A 21 0.21 -2.18 13.89
CA CYS A 21 0.99 -1.62 15.01
C CYS A 21 0.48 -0.25 15.45
N THR A 22 -0.57 0.27 14.81
CA THR A 22 -1.25 1.52 15.18
C THR A 22 -0.36 2.77 15.12
N GLN A 23 0.83 2.66 14.51
CA GLN A 23 1.71 3.80 14.29
C GLN A 23 1.35 4.54 13.01
N PRO A 24 1.53 5.87 12.95
CA PRO A 24 1.38 6.65 11.72
C PRO A 24 2.34 6.17 10.62
N LEU A 25 1.85 6.06 9.38
CA LEU A 25 2.66 5.81 8.20
C LEU A 25 2.89 7.11 7.45
N THR A 26 3.97 7.80 7.81
CA THR A 26 4.52 8.90 7.01
C THR A 26 5.26 8.41 5.75
N GLU A 27 5.64 7.13 5.75
CA GLU A 27 6.29 6.46 4.62
C GLU A 27 5.90 4.97 4.56
N VAL A 28 6.06 4.37 3.38
CA VAL A 28 5.79 2.95 3.11
C VAL A 28 6.99 2.34 2.39
N TYR A 29 7.50 1.23 2.91
CA TYR A 29 8.59 0.51 2.25
C TYR A 29 8.02 -0.46 1.23
N TYR A 30 8.76 -0.67 0.15
CA TYR A 30 8.38 -1.61 -0.89
C TYR A 30 9.53 -2.53 -1.26
N LYS A 31 9.18 -3.76 -1.65
CA LYS A 31 10.11 -4.73 -2.23
C LYS A 31 9.55 -5.26 -3.52
N ALA A 32 10.22 -4.94 -4.62
CA ALA A 32 9.94 -5.51 -5.92
C ALA A 32 10.54 -6.92 -6.05
N LYS A 33 9.79 -7.86 -6.63
CA LYS A 33 10.28 -9.17 -7.08
C LYS A 33 10.02 -9.31 -8.58
N GLY A 34 11.10 -9.48 -9.34
CA GLY A 34 11.12 -9.61 -10.80
C GLY A 34 12.57 -9.56 -11.28
N ALA A 35 12.87 -10.18 -12.42
CA ALA A 35 14.22 -10.25 -12.96
C ALA A 35 14.81 -8.85 -13.11
N GLY A 36 15.89 -8.60 -12.37
CA GLY A 36 16.70 -7.41 -12.53
C GLY A 36 17.44 -7.43 -13.87
N TRP A 37 17.84 -6.23 -14.28
CA TRP A 37 18.74 -5.94 -15.38
C TRP A 37 18.09 -5.98 -16.79
N PHE A 38 17.79 -4.77 -17.27
CA PHE A 38 17.68 -4.36 -18.67
C PHE A 38 16.40 -4.59 -19.50
N VAL A 39 15.42 -5.45 -19.16
CA VAL A 39 14.35 -5.76 -20.17
C VAL A 39 12.89 -5.74 -19.69
N LEU A 40 12.57 -5.88 -18.39
CA LEU A 40 11.16 -5.94 -17.95
C LEU A 40 10.91 -5.18 -16.64
N PRO A 41 9.80 -4.43 -16.52
CA PRO A 41 9.42 -3.82 -15.26
C PRO A 41 9.10 -4.91 -14.21
N PRO A 42 9.43 -4.67 -12.93
CA PRO A 42 9.18 -5.62 -11.85
C PRO A 42 7.69 -5.96 -11.76
N ARG A 43 7.37 -7.24 -11.91
CA ARG A 43 5.99 -7.75 -12.04
C ARG A 43 5.18 -7.68 -10.76
N ASN A 44 5.84 -7.79 -9.60
CA ASN A 44 5.18 -7.81 -8.30
C ASN A 44 5.93 -6.91 -7.31
N VAL A 45 5.18 -6.06 -6.61
CA VAL A 45 5.69 -5.18 -5.55
C VAL A 45 4.94 -5.49 -4.26
N VAL A 46 5.68 -5.66 -3.16
CA VAL A 46 5.12 -5.83 -1.82
C VAL A 46 5.35 -4.57 -1.03
N TYR A 47 4.29 -3.95 -0.53
CA TYR A 47 4.33 -2.80 0.36
C TYR A 47 4.23 -3.26 1.81
N PHE A 48 5.06 -2.71 2.70
CA PHE A 48 5.12 -3.10 4.10
C PHE A 48 5.43 -1.91 5.01
N CYS A 49 5.00 -2.01 6.27
CA CYS A 49 5.17 -0.95 7.26
C CYS A 49 6.65 -0.80 7.67
N PRO A 50 7.20 0.42 7.77
CA PRO A 50 8.58 0.64 8.21
C PRO A 50 8.79 0.20 9.67
N HIS A 51 7.79 0.38 10.53
CA HIS A 51 7.92 0.14 11.96
C HIS A 51 7.81 -1.35 12.33
N CYS A 52 6.76 -2.03 11.87
CA CYS A 52 6.48 -3.42 12.25
C CYS A 52 6.84 -4.45 11.17
N ARG A 53 7.21 -4.00 9.96
CA ARG A 53 7.58 -4.84 8.80
C ARG A 53 6.48 -5.75 8.25
N LYS A 54 5.25 -5.64 8.76
CA LYS A 54 4.10 -6.39 8.26
C LYS A 54 3.62 -5.84 6.91
N VAL A 55 3.12 -6.73 6.07
CA VAL A 55 2.63 -6.42 4.72
C VAL A 55 1.35 -5.58 4.81
N LEU A 56 1.31 -4.51 4.02
CA LEU A 56 0.17 -3.60 3.88
C LEU A 56 -0.61 -3.87 2.60
N GLY A 57 0.09 -4.30 1.54
CA GLY A 57 -0.52 -4.59 0.26
C GLY A 57 0.48 -5.15 -0.73
N MET A 58 -0.04 -5.68 -1.83
CA MET A 58 0.75 -6.18 -2.94
C MET A 58 0.23 -5.55 -4.23
N GLY A 59 1.12 -4.92 -4.99
CA GLY A 59 0.85 -4.42 -6.32
C GLY A 59 1.31 -5.42 -7.37
N GLN A 60 0.46 -5.73 -8.34
CA GLN A 60 0.87 -6.42 -9.56
C GLN A 60 0.74 -5.42 -10.71
N SER A 61 1.83 -5.15 -11.41
CA SER A 61 1.74 -4.36 -12.63
C SER A 61 1.08 -5.22 -13.70
N LYS A 62 -0.16 -4.90 -14.08
CA LYS A 62 -0.72 -5.41 -15.33
C LYS A 62 0.00 -4.66 -16.45
N MET A 63 0.96 -5.32 -17.11
CA MET A 63 1.37 -4.85 -18.45
C MET A 63 0.18 -5.10 -19.37
N ALA A 64 -0.33 -4.01 -19.96
CA ALA A 64 -1.08 -4.06 -21.21
C ALA A 64 -0.10 -4.30 -22.36
#